data_AF-A0A194W0D5-F1
#
_entry.id   AF-A0A194W0D5-F1
#
_cell.length_a   1.000
_cell.length_b   1.000
_cell.length_c   1.000
_cell.angle_alpha   90.00
_cell.angle_beta   90.00
_cell.angle_gamma   90.00
#
_symmetry.space_group_name_H-M   'P 1'
#
loop_
_entity.id
_entity.type
_entity.pdbx_description
1 polymer ?
#
loop_
_entity_poly.entity_id
_entity_poly.type
_entity_poly.pdbx_seq_one_letter_code
_entity_poly.pdbx_strand_id
1 'polypeptide(L)'
;MCYRFADDPAPYPRDVTARADMDYAAEAAAYDLLASIGETDASAPAYYGSWTFNLPITSKGVSQLKPEHLEGSDLQSLRVQNSYSSCYDPDAFHLPEDYRLEVLAKAIDIHVRMIHQGLHHGDLAGRNIILTPSPTNTPLTIDANSGATIIPRVVLVDCNTATVYSHTTAGTRPWQTLARPMNPMQCFWTWSPADDSEGCVPREWHNSETPIQELPVRRFGGEERRALYEPLAKELEFSNY
;
A
#
# COMPACT_ATOMS: atom_id res chain seq x y z
N MET A 1 20.25 20.50 12.25
CA MET A 1 19.98 21.64 11.34
C MET A 1 18.46 21.74 11.23
N CYS A 2 17.81 22.88 11.49
CA CYS A 2 16.34 22.99 11.43
C CYS A 2 15.94 23.75 10.17
N TYR A 3 15.37 23.07 9.17
CA TYR A 3 14.77 23.73 8.01
C TYR A 3 13.30 24.04 8.28
N ARG A 4 12.86 25.23 7.86
CA ARG A 4 11.45 25.63 7.81
C ARG A 4 10.97 25.28 6.41
N PHE A 5 10.11 24.27 6.26
CA PHE A 5 9.46 24.02 4.97
C PHE A 5 8.57 25.23 4.65
N ALA A 6 8.66 25.75 3.42
CA ALA A 6 7.98 26.99 3.03
C ALA A 6 6.45 26.85 3.01
N ASP A 7 5.96 25.62 2.84
CA ASP A 7 4.54 25.35 2.53
C ASP A 7 3.77 24.71 3.72
N ASP A 8 4.46 24.35 4.80
CA ASP A 8 3.86 23.96 6.07
C ASP A 8 4.79 24.37 7.22
N PRO A 9 4.56 25.53 7.86
CA PRO A 9 5.31 25.91 9.04
C PRO A 9 4.89 24.97 10.16
N ALA A 10 5.61 23.86 10.30
CA ALA A 10 5.52 23.01 11.47
C ALA A 10 5.51 23.92 12.71
N PRO A 11 4.56 23.76 13.65
CA PRO A 11 4.34 24.71 14.74
C PRO A 11 5.57 24.87 15.64
N TYR A 12 6.54 23.98 15.52
CA TYR A 12 7.81 23.96 16.24
C TYR A 12 8.97 23.57 15.30
N PRO A 13 10.20 24.03 15.57
CA PRO A 13 11.40 23.56 14.87
C PRO A 13 11.49 22.03 14.95
N ARG A 14 11.71 21.37 13.81
CA ARG A 14 11.93 19.91 13.76
C ARG A 14 13.39 19.62 13.50
N ASP A 15 13.93 18.62 14.20
CA ASP A 15 15.22 18.05 13.87
C ASP A 15 15.05 17.16 12.64
N VAL A 16 15.26 17.76 11.46
CA VAL A 16 15.09 17.06 10.18
C VAL A 16 16.16 15.98 9.98
N THR A 17 17.32 16.10 10.62
CA THR A 17 18.37 15.09 10.54
C THR A 17 17.94 13.85 11.30
N ALA A 18 17.52 14.02 12.56
CA ALA A 18 17.02 12.90 13.36
C ALA A 18 15.78 12.22 12.71
N ARG A 19 14.91 13.00 12.07
CA ARG A 19 13.75 12.46 11.35
C ARG A 19 14.16 11.70 10.09
N ALA A 20 15.05 12.25 9.27
CA ALA A 20 15.55 11.57 8.08
C ALA A 20 16.26 10.25 8.43
N ASP A 21 17.06 10.24 9.50
CA ASP A 21 17.72 9.01 9.98
C ASP A 21 16.69 7.98 10.46
N MET A 22 15.61 8.41 11.11
CA MET A 22 14.52 7.54 11.55
C MET A 22 13.75 6.95 10.36
N ASP A 23 13.36 7.79 9.40
CA ASP A 23 12.65 7.40 8.19
C ASP A 23 13.49 6.40 7.37
N TYR A 24 14.79 6.70 7.19
CA TYR A 24 15.75 5.80 6.53
C TYR A 24 15.90 4.47 7.27
N ALA A 25 16.08 4.48 8.59
CA ALA A 25 16.28 3.26 9.37
C ALA A 25 15.03 2.35 9.35
N ALA A 26 13.84 2.94 9.42
CA ALA A 26 12.58 2.21 9.31
C ALA A 26 12.43 1.54 7.93
N GLU A 27 12.66 2.31 6.87
CA GLU A 27 12.55 1.82 5.49
C GLU A 27 13.59 0.73 5.18
N ALA A 28 14.85 0.94 5.57
CA ALA A 28 15.91 -0.05 5.38
C ALA A 28 15.59 -1.37 6.11
N ALA A 29 15.16 -1.29 7.38
CA ALA A 29 14.79 -2.48 8.15
C ALA A 29 13.59 -3.23 7.53
N ALA A 30 12.60 -2.50 7.01
CA ALA A 30 11.44 -3.08 6.35
C ALA A 30 11.85 -3.85 5.07
N TYR A 31 12.65 -3.24 4.21
CA TYR A 31 13.09 -3.90 2.98
C TYR A 31 14.09 -5.03 3.23
N ASP A 32 14.95 -4.93 4.23
CA ASP A 32 15.81 -6.04 4.67
C ASP A 32 14.97 -7.27 5.05
N LEU A 33 13.88 -7.07 5.81
CA LEU A 33 12.97 -8.15 6.15
C LEU A 33 12.30 -8.72 4.90
N LEU A 34 11.71 -7.86 4.06
CA LEU A 34 11.00 -8.27 2.84
C LEU A 34 11.90 -9.07 1.89
N ALA A 35 13.17 -8.68 1.77
CA ALA A 35 14.17 -9.42 1.01
C ALA A 35 14.44 -10.81 1.63
N SER A 36 14.56 -10.87 2.95
CA SER A 36 14.82 -12.14 3.67
C SER A 36 13.70 -13.18 3.53
N ILE A 37 12.46 -12.72 3.34
CA ILE A 37 11.28 -13.59 3.17
C ILE A 37 10.88 -13.78 1.69
N GLY A 38 11.62 -13.18 0.75
CA GLY A 38 11.36 -13.31 -0.69
C GLY A 38 10.11 -12.58 -1.18
N GLU A 39 9.68 -11.52 -0.49
CA GLU A 39 8.54 -10.68 -0.91
C GLU A 39 8.97 -9.48 -1.77
N THR A 40 10.27 -9.17 -1.81
CA THR A 40 10.86 -8.32 -2.86
C THR A 40 10.63 -8.97 -4.22
N ASP A 41 10.26 -8.18 -5.24
CA ASP A 41 9.80 -8.61 -6.58
C ASP A 41 8.38 -9.19 -6.66
N ALA A 42 7.77 -9.57 -5.53
CA ALA A 42 6.37 -9.99 -5.50
C ALA A 42 5.46 -8.83 -5.09
N SER A 43 5.57 -8.42 -3.83
CA SER A 43 4.67 -7.48 -3.17
C SER A 43 5.35 -6.16 -2.77
N ALA A 44 6.69 -6.11 -2.87
CA ALA A 44 7.52 -4.93 -2.67
C ALA A 44 8.53 -4.77 -3.81
N PRO A 45 9.14 -3.57 -4.00
CA PRO A 45 10.24 -3.35 -4.94
C PRO A 45 11.40 -4.33 -4.72
N ALA A 46 12.24 -4.47 -5.74
CA ALA A 46 13.51 -5.16 -5.58
C ALA A 46 14.39 -4.36 -4.62
N TYR A 47 15.00 -5.05 -3.66
CA TYR A 47 15.87 -4.41 -2.68
C TYR A 47 17.31 -4.87 -2.85
N TYR A 48 18.21 -3.93 -3.11
CA TYR A 48 19.63 -4.19 -3.37
C TYR A 48 20.55 -3.86 -2.19
N GLY A 49 19.97 -3.47 -1.05
CA GLY A 49 20.68 -2.97 0.13
C GLY A 49 20.45 -1.48 0.36
N SER A 50 21.07 -0.96 1.42
CA SER A 50 21.04 0.46 1.77
C SER A 50 22.44 1.03 1.95
N TRP A 51 22.62 2.28 1.54
CA TRP A 51 23.90 2.97 1.62
C TRP A 51 23.70 4.42 2.01
N THR A 52 24.57 4.93 2.88
CA THR A 52 24.73 6.36 3.13
C THR A 52 26.05 6.82 2.52
N PHE A 53 26.05 8.00 1.92
CA PHE A 53 27.27 8.58 1.35
C PHE A 53 27.27 10.08 1.52
N ASN A 54 28.47 10.63 1.73
CA ASN A 54 28.66 12.07 1.85
C ASN A 54 28.62 12.69 0.46
N LEU A 55 27.52 13.32 0.10
CA LEU A 55 27.43 14.15 -1.09
C LEU A 55 27.98 15.54 -0.79
N PRO A 56 29.07 16.00 -1.46
CA PRO A 56 29.46 17.39 -1.39
C PRO A 56 28.38 18.24 -2.08
N ILE A 57 27.57 18.93 -1.28
CA ILE A 57 26.50 19.79 -1.78
C ILE A 57 27.14 20.98 -2.46
N THR A 58 27.23 20.95 -3.80
CA THR A 58 27.63 22.12 -4.59
C THR A 58 26.44 22.55 -5.43
N SER A 59 25.96 23.78 -5.19
CA SER A 59 24.73 24.30 -5.77
C SER A 59 24.91 24.76 -7.22
N LYS A 60 24.43 23.94 -8.16
CA LYS A 60 23.79 24.29 -9.46
C LYS A 60 23.03 23.07 -10.04
N GLY A 61 22.24 22.44 -9.16
CA GLY A 61 21.06 21.59 -9.41
C GLY A 61 21.21 20.50 -10.46
N VAL A 62 21.39 19.22 -10.13
CA VAL A 62 20.50 18.41 -9.29
C VAL A 62 21.28 17.17 -8.81
N SER A 63 21.21 16.80 -7.53
CA SER A 63 21.52 15.43 -7.10
C SER A 63 20.24 14.61 -7.15
N GLN A 64 20.16 13.67 -8.09
CA GLN A 64 19.08 12.67 -8.10
C GLN A 64 19.65 11.34 -7.61
N LEU A 65 19.31 10.96 -6.39
CA LEU A 65 19.26 9.54 -6.02
C LEU A 65 18.00 9.00 -6.67
N LYS A 66 18.16 8.11 -7.65
CA LYS A 66 17.03 7.38 -8.22
C LYS A 66 16.94 6.05 -7.49
N PRO A 67 15.91 5.80 -6.67
CA PRO A 67 15.55 4.43 -6.31
C PRO A 67 15.21 3.64 -7.57
N GLU A 68 15.01 2.32 -7.42
CA GLU A 68 14.55 1.45 -8.49
C GLU A 68 13.40 2.11 -9.26
N HIS A 69 13.48 2.09 -10.59
CA HIS A 69 12.41 2.57 -11.44
C HIS A 69 11.38 1.45 -11.62
N LEU A 70 10.23 1.59 -10.95
CA LEU A 70 9.06 0.78 -11.24
C LEU A 70 8.34 1.37 -12.46
N GLU A 71 8.21 0.59 -13.54
CA GLU A 71 7.41 0.96 -14.71
C GLU A 71 5.91 0.82 -14.38
N GLY A 72 5.38 1.78 -13.62
CA GLY A 72 4.02 1.71 -13.09
C GLY A 72 3.43 3.08 -12.75
N SER A 73 2.19 3.05 -12.26
CA SER A 73 1.48 4.23 -11.76
C SER A 73 1.00 3.96 -10.33
N ASP A 74 1.19 4.92 -9.44
CA ASP A 74 0.58 4.87 -8.11
C ASP A 74 -0.92 5.18 -8.20
N LEU A 75 -1.72 4.64 -7.26
CA LEU A 75 -3.17 4.82 -7.30
C LEU A 75 -3.60 6.28 -7.18
N GLN A 76 -2.83 7.13 -6.51
CA GLN A 76 -3.16 8.54 -6.36
C GLN A 76 -2.99 9.30 -7.70
N SER A 77 -1.97 8.96 -8.49
CA SER A 77 -1.75 9.55 -9.82
C SER A 77 -2.90 9.26 -10.79
N LEU A 78 -3.57 8.11 -10.63
CA LEU A 78 -4.73 7.72 -11.44
C LEU A 78 -6.00 8.52 -11.11
N ARG A 79 -6.01 9.34 -10.05
CA ARG A 79 -7.16 10.17 -9.67
C ARG A 79 -7.49 11.26 -10.69
N VAL A 80 -6.55 11.67 -11.54
CA VAL A 80 -6.72 12.87 -12.37
C VAL A 80 -7.78 12.66 -13.46
N GLN A 81 -9.00 13.08 -13.15
CA GLN A 81 -10.11 13.07 -14.09
C GLN A 81 -9.84 14.00 -15.26
N ASN A 82 -9.83 13.47 -16.49
CA ASN A 82 -9.70 14.26 -17.71
C ASN A 82 -8.48 15.20 -17.72
N SER A 83 -7.30 14.69 -17.40
CA SER A 83 -6.04 15.40 -17.66
C SER A 83 -6.03 15.90 -19.10
N TYR A 84 -6.08 17.22 -19.29
CA TYR A 84 -6.03 17.85 -20.62
C TYR A 84 -4.71 17.56 -21.35
N SER A 85 -3.71 17.05 -20.62
CA SER A 85 -2.34 16.86 -21.07
C SER A 85 -2.10 15.51 -21.76
N SER A 86 -2.98 14.53 -21.61
CA SER A 86 -2.80 13.21 -22.23
C SER A 86 -4.13 12.47 -22.37
N CYS A 87 -4.60 12.31 -23.60
CA CYS A 87 -5.66 11.37 -23.94
C CYS A 87 -5.20 9.89 -23.86
N TYR A 88 -4.01 9.63 -23.31
CA TYR A 88 -3.36 8.33 -23.24
C TYR A 88 -3.00 7.89 -21.81
N ASP A 89 -3.08 8.78 -20.82
CA ASP A 89 -2.77 8.42 -19.44
C ASP A 89 -3.99 7.71 -18.82
N PRO A 90 -3.79 6.58 -18.11
CA PRO A 90 -4.88 5.88 -17.48
C PRO A 90 -5.49 6.73 -16.36
N ASP A 91 -6.81 6.81 -16.36
CA ASP A 91 -7.61 7.52 -15.36
C ASP A 91 -8.49 6.49 -14.65
N ALA A 92 -8.43 6.47 -13.32
CA ALA A 92 -9.20 5.55 -12.50
C ALA A 92 -10.71 5.65 -12.77
N PHE A 93 -11.23 6.81 -13.13
CA PHE A 93 -12.65 6.97 -13.48
C PHE A 93 -13.06 6.24 -14.77
N HIS A 94 -12.10 5.90 -15.62
CA HIS A 94 -12.32 5.12 -16.84
C HIS A 94 -12.06 3.62 -16.64
N LEU A 95 -11.51 3.22 -15.48
CA LEU A 95 -11.30 1.81 -15.14
C LEU A 95 -12.58 1.18 -14.56
N PRO A 96 -12.89 -0.07 -14.92
CA PRO A 96 -14.03 -0.78 -14.35
C PRO A 96 -13.98 -0.82 -12.82
N GLU A 97 -15.12 -0.64 -12.16
CA GLU A 97 -15.19 -0.67 -10.69
C GLU A 97 -14.65 -1.97 -10.10
N ASP A 98 -15.08 -3.12 -10.63
CA ASP A 98 -14.61 -4.43 -10.15
C ASP A 98 -13.07 -4.57 -10.26
N TYR A 99 -12.43 -3.92 -11.24
CA TYR A 99 -10.97 -3.89 -11.35
C TYR A 99 -10.33 -3.06 -10.22
N ARG A 100 -10.83 -1.84 -9.99
CA ARG A 100 -10.30 -0.96 -8.94
C ARG A 100 -10.45 -1.59 -7.55
N LEU A 101 -11.60 -2.22 -7.32
CA LEU A 101 -11.89 -2.93 -6.07
C LEU A 101 -11.04 -4.20 -5.90
N GLU A 102 -10.71 -4.91 -6.98
CA GLU A 102 -9.82 -6.07 -6.91
C GLU A 102 -8.37 -5.65 -6.60
N VAL A 103 -7.90 -4.55 -7.18
CA VAL A 103 -6.59 -3.95 -6.85
C VAL A 103 -6.53 -3.58 -5.36
N LEU A 104 -7.57 -2.92 -4.83
CA LEU A 104 -7.65 -2.57 -3.43
C LEU A 104 -7.65 -3.81 -2.52
N ALA A 105 -8.45 -4.83 -2.86
CA ALA A 105 -8.46 -6.10 -2.15
C ALA A 105 -7.09 -6.79 -2.16
N LYS A 106 -6.35 -6.69 -3.28
CA LYS A 106 -5.00 -7.23 -3.37
C LYS A 106 -4.00 -6.48 -2.48
N ALA A 107 -4.09 -5.15 -2.41
CA ALA A 107 -3.27 -4.34 -1.50
C ALA A 107 -3.54 -4.71 -0.02
N ILE A 108 -4.81 -4.91 0.34
CA ILE A 108 -5.21 -5.38 1.67
C ILE A 108 -4.61 -6.77 1.97
N ASP A 109 -4.74 -7.74 1.05
CA ASP A 109 -4.16 -9.08 1.21
C ASP A 109 -2.65 -9.03 1.46
N ILE A 110 -1.93 -8.24 0.66
CA ILE A 110 -0.48 -8.01 0.83
C ILE A 110 -0.19 -7.44 2.22
N HIS A 111 -0.90 -6.40 2.63
CA HIS A 111 -0.66 -5.73 3.91
C HIS A 111 -0.86 -6.68 5.11
N VAL A 112 -1.92 -7.49 5.09
CA VAL A 112 -2.19 -8.47 6.15
C VAL A 112 -1.10 -9.54 6.22
N ARG A 113 -0.58 -9.99 5.06
CA ARG A 113 0.55 -10.93 5.02
C ARG A 113 1.82 -10.31 5.57
N MET A 114 2.12 -9.05 5.23
CA MET A 114 3.26 -8.32 5.81
C MET A 114 3.15 -8.27 7.35
N ILE A 115 1.95 -7.96 7.89
CA ILE A 115 1.71 -7.95 9.33
C ILE A 115 1.97 -9.31 9.97
N HIS A 116 1.54 -10.40 9.31
CA HIS A 116 1.78 -11.77 9.76
C HIS A 116 3.28 -12.12 9.79
N GLN A 117 4.05 -11.59 8.84
CA GLN A 117 5.52 -11.71 8.81
C GLN A 117 6.24 -10.76 9.79
N GLY A 118 5.50 -9.93 10.52
CA GLY A 118 6.05 -9.03 11.53
C GLY A 118 6.43 -7.65 11.01
N LEU A 119 5.94 -7.26 9.83
CA LEU A 119 6.08 -5.93 9.26
C LEU A 119 4.72 -5.22 9.22
N HIS A 120 4.62 -4.10 9.94
CA HIS A 120 3.49 -3.19 9.81
C HIS A 120 3.90 -2.00 8.94
N HIS A 121 3.32 -1.84 7.75
CA HIS A 121 3.72 -0.78 6.81
C HIS A 121 3.52 0.64 7.36
N GLY A 122 2.49 0.87 8.18
CA GLY A 122 2.24 2.18 8.81
C GLY A 122 1.54 3.22 7.95
N ASP A 123 1.52 3.07 6.62
CA ASP A 123 0.96 4.05 5.69
C ASP A 123 0.39 3.41 4.40
N LEU A 124 -0.73 2.69 4.55
CA LEU A 124 -1.43 2.07 3.42
C LEU A 124 -2.31 3.12 2.71
N ALA A 125 -1.67 3.95 1.89
CA ALA A 125 -2.31 5.02 1.12
C ALA A 125 -2.13 4.84 -0.40
N GLY A 126 -2.99 5.45 -1.21
CA GLY A 126 -2.96 5.30 -2.67
C GLY A 126 -1.63 5.70 -3.33
N ARG A 127 -0.93 6.70 -2.78
CA ARG A 127 0.44 7.10 -3.20
C ARG A 127 1.47 5.99 -3.03
N ASN A 128 1.24 5.08 -2.09
CA ASN A 128 2.17 4.03 -1.70
C ASN A 128 1.80 2.68 -2.34
N ILE A 129 0.80 2.65 -3.22
CA ILE A 129 0.36 1.45 -3.94
C ILE A 129 0.62 1.65 -5.42
N ILE A 130 1.61 0.94 -5.96
CA ILE A 130 2.02 1.02 -7.38
C ILE A 130 1.49 -0.18 -8.15
N LEU A 131 0.90 0.08 -9.32
CA LEU A 131 0.48 -0.93 -10.28
C LEU A 131 1.55 -1.12 -11.35
N THR A 132 2.02 -2.36 -11.50
CA THR A 132 3.05 -2.75 -12.48
C THR A 132 2.56 -3.90 -13.38
N PRO A 133 2.48 -3.72 -14.71
CA PRO A 133 2.64 -2.46 -15.43
C PRO A 133 1.51 -1.46 -15.10
N SER A 134 1.69 -0.20 -15.49
CA SER A 134 0.62 0.81 -15.41
C SER A 134 -0.65 0.31 -16.12
N PRO A 135 -1.85 0.54 -15.54
CA PRO A 135 -3.09 0.13 -16.17
C PRO A 135 -3.22 0.75 -17.56
N THR A 136 -3.82 0.01 -18.47
CA THR A 136 -4.18 0.52 -19.81
C THR A 136 -5.69 0.57 -19.90
N ASN A 137 -6.23 1.48 -20.73
CA ASN A 137 -7.67 1.57 -20.98
C ASN A 137 -8.25 0.36 -21.73
N THR A 138 -7.46 -0.69 -21.97
CA THR A 138 -7.93 -1.92 -22.61
C THR A 138 -8.72 -2.79 -21.65
N PRO A 139 -9.82 -3.41 -22.12
CA PRO A 139 -10.70 -4.21 -21.29
C PRO A 139 -9.93 -5.37 -20.66
N LEU A 140 -10.31 -5.67 -19.42
CA LEU A 140 -9.82 -6.77 -18.61
C LEU A 140 -9.55 -8.02 -19.47
N THR A 141 -8.29 -8.44 -19.56
CA THR A 141 -8.00 -9.79 -20.01
C THR A 141 -8.55 -10.74 -18.96
N ILE A 142 -9.62 -11.43 -19.32
CA ILE A 142 -10.10 -12.58 -18.58
C ILE A 142 -9.14 -13.71 -18.88
N ASP A 143 -8.58 -14.33 -17.85
CA ASP A 143 -7.84 -15.57 -18.02
C ASP A 143 -8.77 -16.61 -18.64
N ALA A 144 -8.45 -17.03 -19.86
CA ALA A 144 -9.26 -17.96 -20.64
C ALA A 144 -9.45 -19.33 -19.95
N ASN A 145 -8.62 -19.67 -18.98
CA ASN A 145 -8.67 -20.94 -18.26
C ASN A 145 -9.44 -20.85 -16.93
N SER A 146 -9.42 -19.69 -16.25
CA SER A 146 -10.03 -19.53 -14.92
C SER A 146 -11.27 -18.62 -14.91
N GLY A 147 -11.52 -17.88 -15.99
CA GLY A 147 -12.57 -16.86 -16.03
C GLY A 147 -12.29 -15.67 -15.10
N ALA A 148 -11.10 -15.60 -14.50
CA ALA A 148 -10.73 -14.55 -13.55
C ALA A 148 -10.14 -13.34 -14.25
N THR A 149 -10.44 -12.16 -13.72
CA THR A 149 -9.84 -10.88 -14.12
C THR A 149 -8.34 -10.89 -13.84
N ILE A 150 -7.51 -10.67 -14.87
CA ILE A 150 -6.08 -10.44 -14.67
C ILE A 150 -5.88 -9.01 -14.14
N ILE A 151 -5.41 -8.90 -12.90
CA ILE A 151 -4.97 -7.63 -12.31
C ILE A 151 -3.45 -7.48 -12.44
N PRO A 152 -2.92 -6.24 -12.54
CA PRO A 152 -1.48 -6.01 -12.54
C PRO A 152 -0.88 -6.39 -11.18
N ARG A 153 0.45 -6.50 -11.15
CA ARG A 153 1.19 -6.64 -9.90
C ARG A 153 0.95 -5.39 -9.05
N VAL A 154 0.59 -5.62 -7.80
CA VAL A 154 0.40 -4.56 -6.80
C VAL A 154 1.62 -4.54 -5.90
N VAL A 155 2.27 -3.38 -5.79
CA VAL A 155 3.51 -3.18 -5.04
C VAL A 155 3.29 -2.13 -3.97
N LEU A 156 3.64 -2.42 -2.73
CA LEU A 156 3.64 -1.45 -1.64
C LEU A 156 5.03 -0.80 -1.51
N VAL A 157 5.07 0.53 -1.42
CA VAL A 157 6.30 1.34 -1.34
C VAL A 157 6.23 2.36 -0.21
N ASP A 158 7.31 3.10 0.03
CA ASP A 158 7.42 4.14 1.07
C ASP A 158 7.23 3.56 2.49
N CYS A 159 8.19 2.70 2.89
CA CYS A 159 8.19 2.05 4.20
C CYS A 159 8.82 2.91 5.31
N ASN A 160 8.87 4.24 5.14
CA ASN A 160 9.47 5.18 6.10
C ASN A 160 8.77 5.21 7.47
N THR A 161 7.49 4.85 7.52
CA THR A 161 6.68 4.73 8.74
C THR A 161 6.51 3.29 9.21
N ALA A 162 7.21 2.34 8.56
CA ALA A 162 7.04 0.94 8.84
C ALA A 162 7.63 0.54 10.19
N THR A 163 7.04 -0.48 10.79
CA THR A 163 7.51 -1.08 12.03
C THR A 163 7.82 -2.55 11.81
N VAL A 164 9.10 -2.91 11.90
CA VAL A 164 9.53 -4.30 11.98
C VAL A 164 9.55 -4.72 13.44
N TYR A 165 8.56 -5.52 13.86
CA TYR A 165 8.32 -5.76 15.29
C TYR A 165 9.49 -6.47 16.00
N SER A 166 10.25 -7.32 15.29
CA SER A 166 11.45 -7.99 15.84
C SER A 166 12.56 -7.02 16.26
N HIS A 167 12.58 -5.80 15.69
CA HIS A 167 13.53 -4.74 16.06
C HIS A 167 12.99 -3.81 17.16
N THR A 168 11.76 -4.02 17.62
CA THR A 168 11.13 -3.22 18.68
C THR A 168 11.17 -3.94 20.02
N THR A 169 10.99 -3.20 21.12
CA THR A 169 10.80 -3.78 22.46
C THR A 169 9.54 -4.64 22.58
N ALA A 170 8.61 -4.55 21.63
CA ALA A 170 7.42 -5.38 21.62
C ALA A 170 7.69 -6.82 21.14
N GLY A 171 8.79 -7.05 20.41
CA GLY A 171 9.16 -8.36 19.88
C GLY A 171 8.09 -8.99 18.99
N THR A 172 8.06 -10.32 18.93
CA THR A 172 7.06 -11.07 18.16
C THR A 172 5.65 -10.84 18.69
N ARG A 173 4.74 -10.40 17.82
CA ARG A 173 3.35 -10.15 18.17
C ARG A 173 2.53 -11.46 18.14
N PRO A 174 1.44 -11.57 18.93
CA PRO A 174 0.62 -12.79 18.96
C PRO A 174 0.13 -13.23 17.58
N TRP A 175 -0.24 -12.29 16.72
CA TRP A 175 -0.73 -12.59 15.37
C TRP A 175 0.33 -13.15 14.42
N GLN A 176 1.62 -12.95 14.69
CA GLN A 176 2.71 -13.55 13.89
C GLN A 176 2.87 -15.05 14.16
N THR A 177 2.38 -15.51 15.32
CA THR A 177 2.45 -16.92 15.72
C THR A 177 1.25 -17.74 15.24
N LEU A 178 0.27 -17.09 14.61
CA LEU A 178 -0.89 -17.74 14.03
C LEU A 178 -0.46 -18.62 12.86
N ALA A 179 -1.17 -19.73 12.65
CA ALA A 179 -0.86 -20.66 11.56
C ALA A 179 -1.10 -20.00 10.19
N ARG A 180 -2.01 -19.04 10.14
CA ARG A 180 -2.35 -18.25 8.96
C ARG A 180 -2.35 -16.76 9.28
N PRO A 181 -2.28 -15.88 8.26
CA PRO A 181 -2.49 -14.46 8.46
C PRO A 181 -3.89 -14.19 9.04
N MET A 182 -4.03 -13.08 9.76
CA MET A 182 -5.33 -12.63 10.25
C MET A 182 -6.33 -12.48 9.09
N ASN A 183 -7.62 -12.59 9.37
CA ASN A 183 -8.59 -12.36 8.32
C ASN A 183 -8.62 -10.85 7.96
N PRO A 184 -8.53 -10.47 6.67
CA PRO A 184 -8.62 -9.08 6.26
C PRO A 184 -9.87 -8.37 6.77
N MET A 185 -11.00 -9.07 6.89
CA MET A 185 -12.23 -8.53 7.47
C MET A 185 -12.03 -8.06 8.91
N GLN A 186 -11.16 -8.69 9.70
CA GLN A 186 -10.87 -8.26 11.08
C GLN A 186 -9.98 -7.02 11.11
N CYS A 187 -9.03 -6.92 10.18
CA CYS A 187 -8.06 -5.83 10.13
C CYS A 187 -8.66 -4.54 9.55
N PHE A 188 -9.60 -4.66 8.62
CA PHE A 188 -10.09 -3.55 7.81
C PHE A 188 -11.59 -3.26 7.96
N TRP A 189 -12.27 -3.84 8.96
CA TRP A 189 -13.73 -3.67 9.14
C TRP A 189 -14.17 -2.21 9.32
N THR A 190 -13.34 -1.40 9.96
CA THR A 190 -13.59 0.02 10.26
C THR A 190 -12.60 0.93 9.54
N TRP A 191 -11.90 0.40 8.54
CA TRP A 191 -10.95 1.19 7.76
C TRP A 191 -11.69 2.03 6.73
N SER A 192 -11.28 3.28 6.54
CA SER A 192 -11.82 4.15 5.49
C SER A 192 -10.74 4.38 4.42
N PRO A 193 -10.83 3.72 3.24
CA PRO A 193 -9.92 4.00 2.13
C PRO A 193 -10.22 5.33 1.42
N ALA A 194 -11.33 5.98 1.76
CA ALA A 194 -11.90 7.06 0.97
C ALA A 194 -10.98 8.29 0.89
N ASP A 195 -10.27 8.61 1.97
CA ASP A 195 -9.40 9.79 2.02
C ASP A 195 -8.10 9.62 1.22
N ASP A 196 -7.58 8.39 1.14
CA ASP A 196 -6.26 8.09 0.55
C ASP A 196 -6.33 7.38 -0.81
N SER A 197 -7.51 6.92 -1.24
CA SER A 197 -7.72 6.16 -2.48
C SER A 197 -8.81 6.75 -3.38
N GLU A 198 -9.00 8.07 -3.32
CA GLU A 198 -9.99 8.79 -4.13
C GLU A 198 -9.80 8.51 -5.63
N GLY A 199 -10.89 8.18 -6.32
CA GLY A 199 -10.89 7.71 -7.72
C GLY A 199 -10.82 6.18 -7.84
N CYS A 200 -10.17 5.49 -6.90
CA CYS A 200 -10.13 4.02 -6.86
C CYS A 200 -11.34 3.41 -6.14
N VAL A 201 -11.93 4.13 -5.17
CA VAL A 201 -13.18 3.73 -4.53
C VAL A 201 -14.38 4.49 -5.12
N PRO A 202 -15.59 3.89 -5.14
CA PRO A 202 -16.82 4.60 -5.51
C PRO A 202 -17.05 5.81 -4.58
N ARG A 203 -17.60 6.89 -5.13
CA ARG A 203 -17.79 8.16 -4.40
C ARG A 203 -18.75 8.01 -3.23
N GLU A 204 -19.68 7.07 -3.33
CA GLU A 204 -20.67 6.72 -2.34
C GLU A 204 -20.02 6.26 -1.02
N TRP A 205 -18.80 5.73 -1.08
CA TRP A 205 -18.07 5.20 0.09
C TRP A 205 -17.58 6.30 1.03
N HIS A 206 -17.46 7.55 0.57
CA HIS A 206 -17.13 8.68 1.45
C HIS A 206 -18.22 8.98 2.49
N ASN A 207 -19.44 8.49 2.26
CA ASN A 207 -20.62 8.83 3.07
C ASN A 207 -21.23 7.62 3.78
N SER A 208 -20.68 6.41 3.61
CA SER A 208 -21.21 5.19 4.24
C SER A 208 -20.12 4.14 4.42
N GLU A 209 -20.12 3.50 5.59
CA GLU A 209 -19.22 2.39 5.91
C GLU A 209 -19.70 1.04 5.36
N THR A 210 -20.98 0.93 5.00
CA THR A 210 -21.57 -0.34 4.55
C THR A 210 -20.91 -0.89 3.29
N PRO A 211 -20.75 -0.10 2.21
CA PRO A 211 -20.08 -0.60 1.00
C PRO A 211 -18.62 -1.00 1.24
N ILE A 212 -17.96 -0.33 2.20
CA ILE A 212 -16.58 -0.62 2.59
C ILE A 212 -16.50 -1.98 3.28
N GLN A 213 -17.49 -2.32 4.12
CA GLN A 213 -17.58 -3.62 4.80
C GLN A 213 -18.00 -4.76 3.85
N GLU A 214 -18.87 -4.45 2.88
CA GLU A 214 -19.30 -5.42 1.86
C GLU A 214 -18.15 -5.92 0.98
N LEU A 215 -17.15 -5.07 0.70
CA LEU A 215 -16.00 -5.46 -0.13
C LEU A 215 -15.20 -6.63 0.49
N PRO A 216 -14.69 -6.55 1.74
CA PRO A 216 -14.03 -7.66 2.40
C PRO A 216 -14.91 -8.91 2.51
N VAL A 217 -16.22 -8.75 2.74
CA VAL A 217 -17.16 -9.90 2.77
C VAL A 217 -17.20 -10.58 1.40
N ARG A 218 -17.37 -9.82 0.32
CA ARG A 218 -17.44 -10.35 -1.05
C ARG A 218 -16.13 -11.03 -1.48
N ARG A 219 -14.97 -10.50 -1.06
CA ARG A 219 -13.65 -10.97 -1.51
C ARG A 219 -13.02 -12.03 -0.61
N PHE A 220 -13.23 -11.97 0.70
CA PHE A 220 -12.59 -12.85 1.68
C PHE A 220 -13.58 -13.75 2.45
N GLY A 221 -14.90 -13.56 2.28
CA GLY A 221 -15.92 -14.33 2.97
C GLY A 221 -16.23 -15.71 2.37
N GLY A 222 -15.89 -15.95 1.09
CA GLY A 222 -16.09 -17.24 0.44
C GLY A 222 -15.23 -18.36 1.05
N GLU A 223 -15.73 -19.60 1.09
CA GLU A 223 -15.09 -20.71 1.82
C GLU A 223 -13.62 -20.93 1.45
N GLU A 224 -13.28 -20.94 0.15
CA GLU A 224 -11.92 -21.14 -0.33
C GLU A 224 -10.97 -20.03 0.13
N ARG A 225 -11.40 -18.77 0.02
CA ARG A 225 -10.59 -17.61 0.43
C ARG A 225 -10.48 -17.53 1.94
N ARG A 226 -11.56 -17.82 2.66
CA ARG A 226 -11.59 -17.85 4.13
C ARG A 226 -10.64 -18.90 4.69
N ALA A 227 -10.44 -20.01 3.99
CA ALA A 227 -9.48 -21.04 4.37
C ALA A 227 -8.01 -20.59 4.27
N LEU A 228 -7.70 -19.44 3.66
CA LEU A 228 -6.34 -18.90 3.61
C LEU A 228 -5.97 -18.07 4.85
N TYR A 229 -6.96 -17.72 5.67
CA TYR A 229 -6.78 -16.85 6.84
C TYR A 229 -7.23 -17.53 8.12
N GLU A 230 -6.91 -16.90 9.25
CA GLU A 230 -7.44 -17.30 10.54
C GLU A 230 -8.96 -17.07 10.61
N PRO A 231 -9.70 -17.94 11.32
CA PRO A 231 -11.13 -17.75 11.53
C PRO A 231 -11.43 -16.42 12.23
N LEU A 232 -12.60 -15.86 11.92
CA LEU A 232 -13.09 -14.69 12.63
C LEU A 232 -13.29 -15.02 14.11
N ALA A 233 -12.57 -14.30 14.98
CA ALA A 233 -12.65 -14.43 16.43
C ALA A 233 -14.00 -13.99 17.01
N LYS A 234 -14.72 -13.12 16.29
CA LYS A 234 -16.08 -12.67 16.60
C LYS A 234 -16.85 -12.43 15.30
N GLU A 235 -18.16 -12.54 15.35
CA GLU A 235 -19.01 -12.07 14.26
C GLU A 235 -18.86 -10.55 14.13
N LEU A 236 -18.79 -10.10 12.89
CA LEU A 236 -18.62 -8.69 12.56
C LEU A 236 -20.00 -8.13 12.20
N GLU A 237 -20.41 -7.11 12.94
CA GLU A 237 -21.68 -6.42 12.71
C GLU A 237 -21.47 -5.28 11.72
N PHE A 238 -22.39 -5.13 10.77
CA PHE A 238 -22.37 -4.01 9.84
C PHE A 238 -22.64 -2.70 10.59
N SER A 239 -21.99 -1.64 10.14
CA SER A 239 -22.24 -0.30 10.65
C SER A 239 -23.66 0.14 10.28
N ASN A 240 -24.39 0.68 11.25
CA ASN A 240 -25.82 1.02 11.10
C ASN A 240 -26.08 2.39 10.42
N TYR A 241 -25.06 3.01 9.82
CA TYR A 241 -25.11 4.39 9.33
C TYR A 241 -24.37 4.57 8.01
#